data_AF-A0A0B1SFH6-F1
#
_entry.id   AF-A0A0B1SFH6-F1
#
_cell.length_a   1.000
_cell.length_b   1.000
_cell.length_c   1.000
_cell.angle_alpha   90.00
_cell.angle_beta   90.00
_cell.angle_gamma   90.00
#
_symmetry.space_group_name_H-M   'P 1'
#
loop_
_entity.id
_entity.type
_entity.pdbx_description
1 polymer ?
#
loop_
_entity_poly.entity_id
_entity_poly.type
_entity_poly.pdbx_seq_one_letter_code
_entity_poly.pdbx_strand_id
1 'polypeptide(L)'
;MGISDNDVQKQLRHMMAFIEQEANEKAEEIDAKAEEEFNIEKGRLVQQQRQKIMEFYEKKEKQVELQRKIQSSNSLNEGRLMCLKAREDHIRNVLEEARMNLSKISGDQARYPSILKGLIMQALLQLLEKEVVLQCREKDLQLVERLLPECLDALQKEWGERTSVRCF
;
A
#
# COMPACT_ATOMS: atom_id res chain seq x y z
N MET A 1 -36.98 -101.61 -31.10
CA MET A 1 -35.50 -101.54 -31.10
C MET A 1 -35.11 -100.46 -30.13
N GLY A 2 -34.48 -100.83 -29.02
CA GLY A 2 -33.93 -99.85 -28.08
C GLY A 2 -32.90 -98.98 -28.79
N ILE A 3 -32.89 -97.70 -28.46
CA ILE A 3 -31.84 -96.77 -28.87
C ILE A 3 -30.50 -97.42 -28.57
N SER A 4 -29.57 -97.44 -29.53
CA SER A 4 -28.27 -98.05 -29.31
C SER A 4 -27.49 -97.24 -28.28
N ASP A 5 -26.79 -97.90 -27.35
CA ASP A 5 -25.96 -97.23 -26.32
C ASP A 5 -24.97 -96.21 -26.91
N ASN A 6 -24.58 -96.42 -28.17
CA ASN A 6 -23.67 -95.55 -28.91
C ASN A 6 -24.32 -94.20 -29.28
N ASP A 7 -25.63 -94.19 -29.57
CA ASP A 7 -26.38 -92.97 -29.86
C ASP A 7 -26.65 -92.16 -28.58
N VAL A 8 -26.89 -92.84 -27.45
CA VAL A 8 -27.00 -92.21 -26.13
C VAL A 8 -25.68 -91.54 -25.73
N GLN A 9 -24.54 -92.20 -25.94
CA GLN A 9 -23.21 -91.61 -25.68
C GLN A 9 -22.90 -90.42 -26.60
N LYS A 10 -23.36 -90.42 -27.85
CA LYS A 10 -23.21 -89.26 -28.75
C LYS A 10 -24.04 -88.06 -28.29
N GLN A 11 -25.29 -88.28 -27.84
CA GLN A 11 -26.12 -87.21 -27.29
C GLN A 11 -25.54 -86.64 -26.00
N LEU A 12 -25.03 -87.48 -25.09
CA LEU A 12 -24.37 -87.01 -23.87
C LEU A 12 -23.13 -86.15 -24.16
N ARG A 13 -22.29 -86.54 -25.13
CA ARG A 13 -21.14 -85.73 -25.55
C ARG A 13 -21.56 -84.39 -26.16
N HIS A 14 -22.63 -84.38 -26.96
CA HIS A 14 -23.17 -83.15 -27.52
C HIS A 14 -23.72 -82.22 -26.41
N MET A 15 -24.42 -82.78 -25.42
CA MET A 15 -24.89 -82.01 -24.26
C MET A 15 -23.73 -81.47 -23.42
N MET A 16 -22.67 -82.25 -23.20
CA MET A 16 -21.47 -81.77 -22.51
C MET A 16 -20.77 -80.63 -23.26
N ALA A 17 -20.61 -80.74 -24.57
CA ALA A 17 -20.00 -79.69 -25.40
C ALA A 17 -20.84 -78.41 -25.40
N PHE A 18 -22.18 -78.52 -25.37
CA PHE A 18 -23.06 -77.37 -25.24
C PHE A 18 -22.89 -76.68 -23.88
N ILE A 19 -22.82 -77.43 -22.79
CA ILE A 19 -22.60 -76.87 -21.44
C ILE A 19 -21.23 -76.18 -21.35
N GLU A 20 -20.20 -76.77 -21.95
CA GLU A 20 -18.86 -76.18 -21.99
C GLU A 20 -18.82 -74.89 -22.83
N GLN A 21 -19.51 -74.87 -23.98
CA GLN A 21 -19.64 -73.67 -24.81
C GLN A 21 -20.40 -72.57 -24.07
N GLU A 22 -21.54 -72.89 -23.44
CA GLU A 22 -22.34 -71.94 -22.68
C GLU A 22 -21.55 -71.35 -21.49
N ALA A 23 -20.75 -72.18 -20.80
CA ALA A 23 -19.87 -71.72 -19.73
C ALA A 23 -18.76 -70.79 -20.25
N ASN A 24 -18.15 -71.10 -21.40
CA ASN A 24 -17.12 -70.26 -22.00
C ASN A 24 -17.69 -68.93 -22.51
N GLU A 25 -18.83 -68.93 -23.18
CA GLU A 25 -19.52 -67.70 -23.61
C GLU A 25 -19.89 -66.83 -22.40
N LYS A 26 -20.32 -67.45 -21.29
CA LYS A 26 -20.61 -66.72 -20.05
C LYS A 26 -19.36 -66.13 -19.42
N ALA A 27 -18.24 -66.83 -19.45
CA ALA A 27 -16.96 -66.32 -18.96
C ALA A 27 -16.48 -65.12 -19.80
N GLU A 28 -16.52 -65.23 -21.13
CA GLU A 28 -16.17 -64.13 -22.04
C GLU A 28 -17.08 -62.91 -21.84
N GLU A 29 -18.39 -63.10 -21.63
CA GLU A 29 -19.32 -62.00 -21.33
C GLU A 29 -18.95 -61.30 -20.01
N ILE A 30 -18.55 -62.04 -18.98
CA ILE A 30 -18.12 -61.48 -17.70
C ILE A 30 -16.83 -60.68 -17.87
N ASP A 31 -15.85 -61.22 -18.58
CA ASP A 31 -14.56 -60.56 -18.80
C ASP A 31 -14.72 -59.27 -19.61
N ALA A 32 -15.53 -59.30 -20.68
CA ALA A 32 -15.83 -58.12 -21.49
C ALA A 32 -16.52 -57.03 -20.64
N LYS A 33 -17.48 -57.39 -19.78
CA LYS A 33 -18.14 -56.45 -18.87
C LYS A 33 -17.18 -55.90 -17.82
N ALA A 34 -16.32 -56.74 -17.25
CA ALA A 34 -15.32 -56.31 -16.27
C ALA A 34 -14.34 -55.29 -16.87
N GLU A 35 -13.92 -55.49 -18.12
CA GLU A 35 -13.05 -54.54 -18.82
C GLU A 35 -13.76 -53.22 -19.15
N GLU A 36 -15.02 -53.27 -19.56
CA GLU A 36 -15.84 -52.07 -19.79
C GLU A 36 -16.00 -51.26 -18.48
N GLU A 37 -16.41 -51.91 -17.38
CA GLU A 37 -16.57 -51.28 -16.08
C GLU A 37 -15.24 -50.70 -15.55
N PHE A 38 -14.13 -51.43 -15.71
CA PHE A 38 -12.81 -50.95 -15.33
C PHE A 38 -12.44 -49.66 -16.06
N ASN A 39 -12.68 -49.60 -17.38
CA ASN A 39 -12.35 -48.42 -18.18
C ASN A 39 -13.24 -47.22 -17.82
N ILE A 40 -14.53 -47.45 -17.55
CA ILE A 40 -15.46 -46.42 -17.10
C ILE A 40 -15.01 -45.86 -15.74
N GLU A 41 -14.73 -46.72 -14.77
CA GLU A 41 -14.39 -46.29 -13.41
C GLU A 41 -13.02 -45.61 -13.35
N LYS A 42 -12.04 -46.14 -14.09
CA LYS A 42 -10.74 -45.48 -14.28
C LYS A 42 -10.92 -44.09 -14.91
N GLY A 43 -11.74 -43.97 -15.95
CA GLY A 43 -12.06 -42.71 -16.59
C GLY A 43 -12.69 -41.71 -15.60
N ARG A 44 -13.65 -42.16 -14.81
CA ARG A 44 -14.34 -41.38 -13.77
C ARG A 44 -13.35 -40.85 -12.73
N LEU A 45 -12.49 -41.72 -12.19
CA LEU A 45 -11.48 -41.34 -11.20
C LEU A 45 -10.47 -40.31 -11.76
N VAL A 46 -9.98 -40.53 -12.98
CA VAL A 46 -9.04 -39.61 -13.63
C VAL A 46 -9.69 -38.24 -13.86
N GLN A 47 -10.92 -38.19 -14.36
CA GLN A 47 -11.63 -36.93 -14.59
C GLN A 47 -11.88 -36.18 -13.27
N GLN A 48 -12.31 -36.89 -12.22
CA GLN A 48 -12.53 -36.29 -10.91
C GLN A 48 -11.24 -35.67 -10.34
N GLN A 49 -10.10 -36.35 -10.46
CA GLN A 49 -8.83 -35.80 -9.99
C GLN A 49 -8.33 -34.65 -10.88
N ARG A 50 -8.51 -34.73 -12.21
CA ARG A 50 -8.18 -33.61 -13.12
C ARG A 50 -8.96 -32.35 -12.76
N GLN A 51 -10.24 -32.47 -12.44
CA GLN A 51 -11.05 -31.32 -12.02
C GLN A 51 -10.50 -30.68 -10.73
N LYS A 52 -10.17 -31.48 -9.72
CA LYS A 52 -9.54 -30.99 -8.48
C LYS A 52 -8.21 -30.26 -8.74
N ILE A 53 -7.39 -30.80 -9.63
CA ILE A 53 -6.12 -30.19 -10.02
C ILE A 53 -6.38 -28.84 -10.72
N MET A 54 -7.33 -28.80 -11.64
CA MET A 54 -7.69 -27.57 -12.35
C MET A 54 -8.15 -26.47 -11.39
N GLU A 55 -9.06 -26.78 -10.47
CA GLU A 55 -9.53 -25.84 -9.45
C GLU A 55 -8.41 -25.34 -8.53
N PHE A 56 -7.48 -26.22 -8.16
CA PHE A 56 -6.33 -25.86 -7.34
C PHE A 56 -5.41 -24.85 -8.06
N TYR A 57 -5.09 -25.12 -9.33
CA TYR A 57 -4.23 -24.24 -10.11
C TYR A 57 -4.92 -22.92 -10.46
N GLU A 58 -6.22 -22.92 -10.72
CA GLU A 58 -6.99 -21.68 -10.95
C GLU A 58 -6.94 -20.75 -9.72
N LYS A 59 -7.12 -21.31 -8.52
CA LYS A 59 -6.98 -20.53 -7.27
C LYS A 59 -5.56 -20.00 -7.09
N LYS A 60 -4.55 -20.83 -7.37
CA LYS A 60 -3.14 -20.45 -7.25
C LYS A 60 -2.76 -19.36 -8.24
N GLU A 61 -3.25 -19.42 -9.47
CA GLU A 61 -3.04 -18.41 -10.49
C GLU A 61 -3.64 -17.05 -10.08
N LYS A 62 -4.91 -17.04 -9.64
CA LYS A 62 -5.57 -15.83 -9.13
C LYS A 62 -4.81 -15.21 -7.95
N GLN A 63 -4.30 -16.04 -7.04
CA GLN A 63 -3.50 -15.58 -5.91
C GLN A 63 -2.19 -14.92 -6.37
N VAL A 64 -1.48 -15.52 -7.31
CA VAL A 64 -0.23 -14.96 -7.86
C VAL A 64 -0.50 -13.65 -8.60
N GLU A 65 -1.58 -13.57 -9.37
CA GLU A 65 -1.95 -12.34 -10.08
C GLU A 65 -2.27 -11.21 -9.09
N LEU A 66 -3.04 -11.49 -8.04
CA LEU A 66 -3.33 -10.53 -6.98
C LEU A 66 -2.04 -10.06 -6.29
N GLN A 67 -1.15 -10.99 -5.94
CA GLN A 67 0.12 -10.66 -5.29
C GLN A 67 1.00 -9.77 -6.20
N ARG A 68 1.05 -10.04 -7.51
CA ARG A 68 1.75 -9.17 -8.48
C ARG A 68 1.16 -7.77 -8.53
N LYS A 69 -0.18 -7.64 -8.50
CA LYS A 69 -0.86 -6.33 -8.46
C LYS A 69 -0.52 -5.55 -7.19
N ILE A 70 -0.55 -6.23 -6.03
CA ILE A 70 -0.16 -5.63 -4.74
C ILE A 70 1.29 -5.17 -4.77
N GLN A 71 2.21 -6.01 -5.25
CA GLN A 71 3.63 -5.66 -5.35
C GLN A 71 3.84 -4.46 -6.27
N SER A 72 3.25 -4.47 -7.46
CA SER A 72 3.34 -3.34 -8.41
C SER A 72 2.82 -2.04 -7.80
N SER A 73 1.66 -2.09 -7.13
CA SER A 73 1.07 -0.93 -6.43
C SER A 73 1.98 -0.42 -5.31
N ASN A 74 2.52 -1.33 -4.48
CA ASN A 74 3.41 -0.98 -3.39
C ASN A 74 4.70 -0.33 -3.89
N SER A 75 5.33 -0.87 -4.93
CA SER A 75 6.54 -0.30 -5.53
C SER A 75 6.30 1.11 -6.10
N LEU A 76 5.14 1.32 -6.75
CA LEU A 76 4.75 2.65 -7.25
C LEU A 76 4.52 3.64 -6.10
N ASN A 77 3.84 3.20 -5.04
CA ASN A 77 3.59 4.04 -3.87
C ASN A 77 4.89 4.39 -3.13
N GLU A 78 5.82 3.44 -3.01
CA GLU A 78 7.15 3.68 -2.44
C GLU A 78 7.90 4.73 -3.25
N GLY A 79 7.93 4.60 -4.58
CA GLY A 79 8.54 5.61 -5.46
C GLY A 79 7.90 7.00 -5.30
N ARG A 80 6.56 7.06 -5.19
CA ARG A 80 5.84 8.32 -4.94
C ARG A 80 6.22 8.94 -3.59
N LEU A 81 6.30 8.15 -2.53
CA LEU A 81 6.68 8.63 -1.20
C LEU A 81 8.13 9.14 -1.18
N MET A 82 9.05 8.46 -1.88
CA MET A 82 10.42 8.94 -2.03
C MET A 82 10.47 10.31 -2.71
N CYS A 83 9.72 10.51 -3.79
CA CYS A 83 9.64 11.81 -4.46
C CYS A 83 9.06 12.92 -3.55
N LEU A 84 8.00 12.61 -2.79
CA LEU A 84 7.40 13.56 -1.85
C LEU A 84 8.38 13.95 -0.74
N LYS A 85 9.09 12.96 -0.19
CA LYS A 85 10.11 13.19 0.83
C LYS A 85 11.25 14.06 0.31
N ALA A 86 11.78 13.75 -0.87
CA ALA A 86 12.85 14.56 -1.49
C ALA A 86 12.40 16.02 -1.72
N ARG A 87 11.14 16.22 -2.14
CA ARG A 87 10.57 17.56 -2.30
C ARG A 87 10.45 18.30 -0.98
N GLU A 88 9.98 17.64 0.08
CA GLU A 88 9.89 18.23 1.40
C GLU A 88 11.27 18.59 1.95
N ASP A 89 12.25 17.70 1.81
CA ASP A 89 13.63 17.92 2.24
C ASP A 89 14.25 19.12 1.51
N HIS A 90 13.98 19.29 0.21
CA HIS A 90 14.40 20.49 -0.53
C HIS A 90 13.77 21.78 0.02
N ILE A 91 12.47 21.78 0.30
CA ILE A 91 11.81 22.96 0.88
C ILE A 91 12.39 23.27 2.26
N ARG A 92 12.60 22.26 3.10
CA ARG A 92 13.23 22.42 4.42
C ARG A 92 14.63 23.02 4.30
N ASN A 93 15.46 22.53 3.37
CA ASN A 93 16.80 23.07 3.16
C ASN A 93 16.78 24.54 2.74
N VAL A 94 15.87 24.94 1.83
CA VAL A 94 15.73 26.34 1.42
C VAL A 94 15.27 27.21 2.60
N LEU A 95 14.33 26.73 3.41
CA LEU A 95 13.88 27.46 4.60
C LEU A 95 14.99 27.61 5.64
N GLU A 96 15.79 26.57 5.87
CA GLU A 96 16.95 26.64 6.77
C GLU A 96 18.03 27.57 6.23
N GLU A 97 18.30 27.58 4.92
CA GLU A 97 19.21 28.54 4.30
C GLU A 97 18.71 29.99 4.45
N ALA A 98 17.41 30.22 4.23
CA ALA A 98 16.79 31.52 4.46
C ALA A 98 16.90 31.96 5.93
N ARG A 99 16.68 31.05 6.89
CA ARG A 99 16.87 31.31 8.33
C ARG A 99 18.32 31.66 8.67
N MET A 100 19.28 30.92 8.13
CA MET A 100 20.71 31.25 8.29
C MET A 100 21.03 32.64 7.73
N ASN A 101 20.47 32.98 6.57
CA ASN A 101 20.66 34.31 5.97
C ASN A 101 20.02 35.42 6.82
N LEU A 102 18.83 35.20 7.40
CA LEU A 102 18.24 36.13 8.37
C LEU A 102 19.11 36.29 9.62
N SER A 103 19.72 35.20 10.10
CA SER A 103 20.65 35.29 11.23
C SER A 103 21.91 36.11 10.89
N LYS A 104 22.40 36.06 9.65
CA LYS A 104 23.51 36.92 9.20
C LYS A 104 23.13 38.40 9.17
N ILE A 105 21.90 38.73 8.76
CA ILE A 105 21.39 40.12 8.75
C ILE A 105 21.36 40.71 10.17
N SER A 106 21.08 39.90 11.19
CA SER A 106 21.17 40.33 12.59
C SER A 106 22.58 40.80 13.01
N GLY A 107 23.63 40.38 12.29
CA GLY A 107 25.00 40.85 12.50
C GLY A 107 25.37 42.11 11.71
N ASP A 108 24.55 42.53 10.76
CA ASP A 108 24.79 43.72 9.94
C ASP A 108 24.27 44.98 10.66
N GLN A 109 25.20 45.74 11.24
CA GLN A 109 24.89 46.96 12.00
C GLN A 109 24.25 48.07 11.16
N ALA A 110 24.36 48.05 9.83
CA ALA A 110 23.74 49.07 8.98
C ALA A 110 22.28 48.75 8.66
N ARG A 111 21.97 47.48 8.38
CA ARG A 111 20.62 47.06 7.94
C ARG A 111 19.70 46.68 9.09
N TYR A 112 20.25 46.07 10.14
CA TYR A 112 19.46 45.54 11.26
C TYR A 112 18.65 46.60 12.03
N PRO A 113 19.19 47.81 12.35
CA PRO A 113 18.45 48.83 13.09
C PRO A 113 17.21 49.33 12.35
N SER A 114 17.31 49.51 11.02
CA SER A 114 16.19 49.96 10.19
C SER A 114 15.06 48.92 10.16
N ILE A 115 15.42 47.64 10.05
CA ILE A 115 14.45 46.53 10.08
C ILE A 115 13.79 46.42 11.46
N LEU A 116 14.58 46.48 12.53
CA LEU A 116 14.09 46.39 13.91
C LEU A 116 13.11 47.52 14.24
N LYS A 117 13.43 48.75 13.82
CA LYS A 117 12.52 49.90 13.93
C LYS A 117 11.18 49.65 13.24
N GLY A 118 11.20 49.14 12.01
CA GLY A 118 9.98 48.81 11.26
C GLY A 118 9.12 47.74 11.95
N LEU A 119 9.75 46.69 12.48
CA LEU A 119 9.05 45.62 13.21
C LEU A 119 8.41 46.12 14.52
N ILE A 120 9.12 46.97 15.27
CA ILE A 120 8.58 47.59 16.50
C ILE A 120 7.39 48.49 16.16
N MET A 121 7.52 49.35 15.15
CA MET A 121 6.45 50.24 14.72
C MET A 121 5.22 49.46 14.25
N GLN A 122 5.41 48.38 13.47
CA GLN A 122 4.32 47.51 13.02
C GLN A 122 3.59 46.87 14.22
N ALA A 123 4.32 46.37 15.22
CA ALA A 123 3.72 45.78 16.40
C ALA A 123 2.93 46.80 17.23
N LEU A 124 3.48 48.00 17.43
CA LEU A 124 2.82 49.08 18.17
C LEU A 124 1.54 49.58 17.48
N LEU A 125 1.57 49.74 16.15
CA LEU A 125 0.40 50.10 15.36
C LEU A 125 -0.66 49.01 15.30
N GLN A 126 -0.29 47.75 15.51
CA GLN A 126 -1.23 46.64 15.55
C GLN A 126 -1.89 46.48 16.93
N LEU A 127 -1.20 46.87 18.01
CA LEU A 127 -1.74 46.83 19.38
C LEU A 127 -2.60 48.04 19.72
N LEU A 128 -2.14 49.27 19.43
CA LEU A 128 -2.83 50.52 19.77
C LEU A 128 -3.28 50.58 21.25
N GLU A 129 -2.36 50.26 22.16
CA GLU A 129 -2.61 50.31 23.61
C GLU A 129 -1.71 51.36 24.30
N LYS A 130 -2.19 51.89 25.43
CA LYS A 130 -1.51 52.95 26.21
C LYS A 130 -0.27 52.44 26.94
N GLU A 131 -0.26 51.17 27.32
CA GLU A 131 0.89 50.54 27.98
C GLU A 131 1.25 49.27 27.21
N VAL A 132 2.50 49.17 26.74
CA VAL A 132 2.99 48.01 25.99
C VAL A 132 4.28 47.53 26.62
N VAL A 133 4.43 46.21 26.76
CA VAL A 133 5.67 45.57 27.19
C VAL A 133 6.38 44.98 25.98
N LEU A 134 7.59 45.46 25.69
CA LEU A 134 8.40 44.99 24.57
C LEU A 134 9.46 44.02 25.08
N GLN A 135 9.37 42.75 24.68
CA GLN A 135 10.38 41.75 25.01
C GLN A 135 11.42 41.64 23.89
N CYS A 136 12.69 41.84 24.22
CA CYS A 136 13.78 41.81 23.26
C CYS A 136 14.91 40.85 23.69
N ARG A 137 15.88 40.60 22.81
CA ARG A 137 17.09 39.84 23.19
C ARG A 137 18.00 40.76 23.98
N GLU A 138 18.71 40.20 24.97
CA GLU A 138 19.64 40.95 25.83
C GLU A 138 20.68 41.77 25.02
N LYS A 139 21.16 41.22 23.90
CA LYS A 139 22.13 41.89 23.01
C LYS A 139 21.54 43.10 22.28
N ASP A 140 20.23 43.14 22.06
CA ASP A 140 19.55 44.15 21.27
C ASP A 140 18.96 45.27 22.16
N LEU A 141 18.98 45.12 23.49
CA LEU A 141 18.36 46.03 24.44
C LEU A 141 18.85 47.48 24.28
N GLN A 142 20.17 47.68 24.16
CA GLN A 142 20.76 49.01 23.93
C GLN A 142 20.35 49.62 22.58
N LEU A 143 20.14 48.79 21.55
CA LEU A 143 19.72 49.25 20.23
C LEU A 143 18.24 49.64 20.25
N VAL A 144 17.41 48.84 20.91
CA VAL A 144 15.98 49.10 21.09
C VAL A 144 15.76 50.40 21.87
N GLU A 145 16.46 50.60 22.99
CA GLU A 145 16.36 51.84 23.78
C GLU A 145 16.68 53.10 22.97
N ARG A 146 17.61 53.01 22.02
CA ARG A 146 17.96 54.12 21.11
C ARG A 146 16.88 54.37 20.06
N LEU A 147 16.18 53.33 19.59
CA LEU A 147 15.17 53.41 18.53
C LEU A 147 13.76 53.75 19.05
N LEU A 148 13.46 53.42 20.32
CA LEU A 148 12.15 53.66 20.95
C LEU A 148 11.64 55.11 20.85
N PRO A 149 12.43 56.16 21.12
CA PRO A 149 11.92 57.54 21.08
C PRO A 149 11.41 57.90 19.69
N GLU A 150 12.13 57.48 18.67
CA GLU A 150 11.77 57.74 17.27
C GLU A 150 10.51 56.96 16.85
N CYS A 151 10.35 55.71 17.34
CA CYS A 151 9.14 54.92 17.12
C CYS A 151 7.91 55.51 17.83
N LEU A 152 8.06 56.01 19.06
CA LEU A 152 6.99 56.60 19.84
C LEU A 152 6.51 57.93 19.23
N ASP A 153 7.44 58.76 18.75
CA ASP A 153 7.09 59.99 18.03
C ASP A 153 6.32 59.71 16.74
N ALA A 154 6.71 58.67 16.00
CA ALA A 154 5.99 58.23 14.80
C ALA A 154 4.60 57.66 15.14
N LEU A 155 4.50 56.84 16.19
CA LEU A 155 3.24 56.29 16.66
C LEU A 155 2.29 57.39 17.15
N GLN A 156 2.79 58.39 17.89
CA GLN A 156 1.98 59.50 18.37
C GLN A 156 1.44 60.35 17.22
N LYS A 157 2.18 60.46 16.10
CA LYS A 157 1.69 61.16 14.89
C LYS A 157 0.56 60.40 14.18
N GLU A 158 0.63 59.07 14.12
CA GLU A 158 -0.35 58.22 13.44
C GLU A 158 -1.58 57.93 14.33
N TRP A 159 -1.37 57.64 15.61
CA TRP A 159 -2.41 57.21 16.54
C TRP A 159 -2.97 58.34 17.43
N GLY A 160 -2.18 59.39 17.70
CA GLY A 160 -2.61 60.57 18.46
C GLY A 160 -2.50 60.47 19.98
N GLU A 161 -2.47 59.26 20.56
CA GLU A 161 -2.27 59.06 22.01
C GLU A 161 -0.83 58.67 22.37
N ARG A 162 -0.42 58.95 23.62
CA ARG A 162 0.92 58.61 24.14
C ARG A 162 0.92 57.18 24.68
N THR A 163 1.77 56.33 24.12
CA THR A 163 2.06 54.99 24.62
C THR A 163 3.27 54.99 25.54
N SER A 164 3.15 54.34 26.68
CA SER A 164 4.27 53.97 27.56
C SER A 164 4.77 52.58 27.16
N VAL A 165 6.05 52.47 26.79
CA VAL A 165 6.67 51.18 26.46
C VAL A 165 7.68 50.81 27.54
N ARG A 166 7.51 49.65 28.17
CA ARG A 166 8.52 49.06 29.08
C ARG A 166 9.27 47.96 28.35
N CYS A 167 10.59 48.03 28.30
CA CYS A 167 11.41 46.97 27.70
C CYS A 167 11.82 45.94 28.75
N PHE A 168 11.77 44.67 28.36
CA PHE A 168 12.20 43.51 29.17
C PHE A 168 13.10 42.59 28.33
#